data_AF-A0A9N8PZ36-F1
#
_entry.id   AF-A0A9N8PZ36-F1
#
_cell.length_a   1.000
_cell.length_b   1.000
_cell.length_c   1.000
_cell.angle_alpha   90.00
_cell.angle_beta   90.00
_cell.angle_gamma   90.00
#
_symmetry.space_group_name_H-M   'P 1'
#
loop_
_entity.id
_entity.type
_entity.pdbx_description
1 polymer ?
#
loop_
_entity_poly.entity_id
_entity_poly.type
_entity_poly.pdbx_seq_one_letter_code
_entity_poly.pdbx_strand_id
1 'polypeptide(L)'
;MGKVIESTQGAIWDVPFPAVTVCDLNIVSRRAARQLADNLTLPENVTADFIYETFRLVPLLYSTFIAEPEEKDHLKTLQSVLDYNNMSIEALVLKLSPAATCNNLVQRCMWKNAIYRCEDIFKPIFTLLSLCCTFNYFAVEDQSTSMTSEGYHSKSPRRVASCGYQTALTALLYTDPEDYYSATVASQGALVIIDNAYNIPDLDSPVRMVNPATEVLIALSPERTYTTAGIKSVSPAQRQCYYSDEVGEHLFFCAEDVSNNLTRHGHILQCLPECEHYDYPLEVALGRLAESVYVNGLPFFVDVNLKNRSLLNVFFNDLVSTRYRRDVYLNWQNILAAFGGLLSLMLGFTLISGFDLILFFAVRVPYDCVTTMVPKKTTPQKIHVKELHKKESWMEQTLYPREYKENSFENTKSGSYEYRKY
;
A
#
# COMPACT_ATOMS: atom_id res chain seq x y z
N MET A 1 17.65 -1.29 4.61
CA MET A 1 17.53 -1.21 3.14
C MET A 1 16.70 0.01 2.78
N GLY A 2 16.88 0.57 1.59
CA GLY A 2 16.11 1.73 1.13
C GLY A 2 15.11 1.36 0.03
N LYS A 3 13.87 1.83 0.13
CA LYS A 3 12.90 1.86 -0.98
C LYS A 3 13.16 3.15 -1.76
N VAL A 4 13.50 3.05 -3.04
CA VAL A 4 13.70 4.20 -3.94
C VAL A 4 12.75 4.09 -5.13
N ILE A 5 12.29 5.24 -5.63
CA ILE A 5 11.51 5.30 -6.86
C ILE A 5 12.49 5.03 -8.02
N GLU A 6 12.26 3.95 -8.76
CA GLU A 6 13.00 3.68 -9.98
C GLU A 6 12.37 4.39 -11.17
N SER A 7 11.04 4.34 -11.28
CA SER A 7 10.30 4.97 -12.36
C SER A 7 8.87 5.26 -11.94
N THR A 8 8.32 6.40 -12.36
CA THR A 8 6.89 6.73 -12.25
C THR A 8 6.12 6.45 -13.55
N GLN A 9 6.80 5.90 -14.56
CA GLN A 9 6.26 5.64 -15.90
C GLN A 9 6.25 4.14 -16.23
N GLY A 10 6.07 3.29 -15.22
CA GLY A 10 5.86 1.87 -15.46
C GLY A 10 4.53 1.66 -16.20
N ALA A 11 4.43 0.62 -17.01
CA ALA A 11 3.20 0.33 -17.71
C ALA A 11 2.19 -0.43 -16.84
N ILE A 12 0.92 -0.04 -16.86
CA ILE A 12 -0.12 -0.66 -16.03
C ILE A 12 -0.41 -2.12 -16.39
N TRP A 13 -0.20 -2.54 -17.63
CA TRP A 13 -0.42 -3.93 -18.02
C TRP A 13 0.61 -4.89 -17.38
N ASP A 14 1.75 -4.35 -16.92
CA ASP A 14 2.77 -5.11 -16.17
C ASP A 14 2.40 -5.27 -14.68
N VAL A 15 1.33 -4.63 -14.21
CA VAL A 15 0.78 -4.79 -12.85
C VAL A 15 -0.50 -5.64 -12.91
N PRO A 16 -0.67 -6.69 -12.07
CA PRO A 16 -1.94 -7.40 -11.97
C PRO A 16 -3.05 -6.44 -11.53
N PHE A 17 -4.28 -6.68 -11.98
CA PHE A 17 -5.41 -6.02 -11.35
C PHE A 17 -5.52 -6.56 -9.91
N PRO A 18 -5.94 -5.77 -8.91
CA PRO A 18 -6.03 -6.28 -7.54
C PRO A 18 -7.11 -7.34 -7.38
N ALA A 19 -7.07 -8.04 -6.25
CA ALA A 19 -8.24 -8.71 -5.72
C ALA A 19 -9.24 -7.65 -5.22
N VAL A 20 -10.51 -7.82 -5.60
CA VAL A 20 -11.60 -6.95 -5.14
C VAL A 20 -12.59 -7.81 -4.37
N THR A 21 -12.56 -7.70 -3.04
CA THR A 21 -13.43 -8.44 -2.14
C THR A 21 -14.62 -7.57 -1.76
N VAL A 22 -15.83 -8.09 -1.96
CA VAL A 22 -17.09 -7.44 -1.58
C VAL A 22 -17.74 -8.25 -0.46
N CYS A 23 -17.94 -7.63 0.70
CA CYS A 23 -18.61 -8.21 1.86
C CYS A 23 -19.89 -7.43 2.14
N ASP A 24 -21.03 -8.10 2.32
CA ASP A 24 -22.23 -7.43 2.83
C ASP A 24 -22.00 -7.03 4.29
N LEU A 25 -22.44 -5.82 4.67
CA LEU A 25 -22.45 -5.45 6.09
C LEU A 25 -23.50 -6.23 6.88
N ASN A 26 -24.55 -6.70 6.20
CA ASN A 26 -25.54 -7.61 6.77
C ASN A 26 -24.97 -9.03 6.79
N ILE A 27 -24.62 -9.51 7.97
CA ILE A 27 -24.15 -10.88 8.15
C ILE A 27 -25.33 -11.85 8.08
N VAL A 28 -26.46 -11.48 8.64
CA VAL A 28 -27.63 -12.35 8.78
C VAL A 28 -28.80 -11.71 8.06
N SER A 29 -29.28 -12.34 6.99
CA SER A 29 -30.51 -11.94 6.32
C SER A 29 -31.70 -12.17 7.24
N ARG A 30 -32.53 -11.13 7.42
CA ARG A 30 -33.77 -11.18 8.23
C ARG A 30 -34.73 -12.23 7.69
N ARG A 31 -34.92 -12.26 6.37
CA ARG A 31 -35.79 -13.25 5.71
C ARG A 31 -35.25 -14.66 5.86
N ALA A 32 -33.95 -14.85 5.65
CA ALA A 32 -33.33 -16.16 5.78
C ALA A 32 -33.37 -16.67 7.23
N ALA A 33 -33.11 -15.80 8.20
CA ALA A 33 -33.21 -16.10 9.63
C ALA A 33 -34.62 -16.55 10.01
N ARG A 34 -35.65 -15.83 9.57
CA ARG A 34 -37.04 -16.20 9.86
C ARG A 34 -37.41 -17.53 9.22
N GLN A 35 -37.12 -17.68 7.93
CA GLN A 35 -37.43 -18.90 7.19
C GLN A 35 -36.70 -20.12 7.77
N LEU A 36 -35.46 -19.95 8.23
CA LEU A 36 -34.71 -21.03 8.85
C LEU A 36 -35.28 -21.39 10.22
N ALA A 37 -35.58 -20.39 11.06
CA ALA A 37 -36.14 -20.62 12.39
C ALA A 37 -37.47 -21.38 12.34
N ASP A 38 -38.33 -21.06 11.36
CA ASP A 38 -39.63 -21.72 11.18
C ASP A 38 -39.50 -23.16 10.61
N ASN A 39 -38.38 -23.49 9.94
CA ASN A 39 -38.15 -24.79 9.31
C ASN A 39 -37.32 -25.76 10.15
N LEU A 40 -36.71 -25.31 11.25
CA LEU A 40 -35.91 -26.16 12.13
C LEU A 40 -36.80 -27.07 12.97
N THR A 41 -36.32 -28.28 13.24
CA THR A 41 -36.94 -29.14 14.24
C THR A 41 -36.49 -28.69 15.63
N LEU A 42 -37.45 -28.36 16.49
CA LEU A 42 -37.18 -27.75 17.79
C LEU A 42 -37.53 -28.70 18.94
N PRO A 43 -36.70 -28.76 20.02
CA PRO A 43 -37.07 -29.41 21.27
C PRO A 43 -38.29 -28.74 21.93
N GLU A 44 -39.04 -29.46 22.76
CA GLU A 44 -40.27 -28.96 23.40
C GLU A 44 -40.10 -27.66 24.21
N ASN A 45 -38.89 -27.41 24.73
CA ASN A 45 -38.59 -26.23 25.55
C ASN A 45 -38.13 -25.00 24.74
N VAL A 46 -38.11 -25.07 23.41
CA VAL A 46 -37.54 -24.01 22.54
C VAL A 46 -38.55 -23.59 21.48
N THR A 47 -38.71 -22.28 21.28
CA THR A 47 -39.62 -21.70 20.28
C THR A 47 -38.86 -21.19 19.05
N ALA A 48 -39.54 -21.13 17.90
CA ALA A 48 -38.96 -20.58 16.68
C ALA A 48 -38.59 -19.10 16.85
N ASP A 49 -39.39 -18.33 17.59
CA ASP A 49 -39.12 -16.91 17.87
C ASP A 49 -37.85 -16.73 18.71
N PHE A 50 -37.61 -17.61 19.70
CA PHE A 50 -36.37 -17.59 20.47
C PHE A 50 -35.14 -17.86 19.58
N ILE A 51 -35.24 -18.82 18.65
CA ILE A 51 -34.14 -19.13 17.72
C ILE A 51 -33.91 -17.98 16.73
N TYR A 52 -35.00 -17.40 16.21
CA TYR A 52 -34.93 -16.23 15.35
C TYR A 52 -34.18 -15.09 16.04
N GLU A 53 -34.56 -14.70 17.27
CA GLU A 53 -33.85 -13.67 18.06
C GLU A 53 -32.38 -14.05 18.30
N THR A 54 -32.12 -15.32 18.59
CA THR A 54 -30.76 -15.83 18.82
C THR A 54 -29.88 -15.76 17.56
N PHE A 55 -30.44 -15.87 16.35
CA PHE A 55 -29.65 -15.74 15.12
C PHE A 55 -28.95 -14.39 14.98
N ARG A 56 -29.41 -13.35 15.67
CA ARG A 56 -28.72 -12.05 15.69
C ARG A 56 -27.31 -12.16 16.29
N LEU A 57 -27.09 -13.14 17.16
CA LEU A 57 -25.84 -13.39 17.89
C LEU A 57 -24.86 -14.31 17.14
N VAL A 58 -25.26 -14.89 15.99
CA VAL A 58 -24.39 -15.76 15.16
C VAL A 58 -23.01 -15.15 14.84
N PRO A 59 -22.86 -13.82 14.60
CA PRO A 59 -21.55 -13.22 14.40
C PRO A 59 -20.56 -13.45 15.55
N LEU A 60 -21.05 -13.63 16.78
CA LEU A 60 -20.22 -13.90 17.95
C LEU A 60 -19.59 -15.29 17.95
N LEU A 61 -20.04 -16.20 17.07
CA LEU A 61 -19.47 -17.55 16.96
C LEU A 61 -18.08 -17.57 16.29
N TYR A 62 -17.75 -16.55 15.50
CA TYR A 62 -16.48 -16.45 14.79
C TYR A 62 -15.76 -15.12 15.04
N SER A 63 -16.35 -14.24 15.86
CA SER A 63 -15.74 -12.98 16.25
C SER A 63 -14.73 -13.15 17.39
N THR A 64 -13.75 -12.26 17.44
CA THR A 64 -12.84 -12.10 18.59
C THR A 64 -13.49 -11.35 19.77
N PHE A 65 -14.71 -10.82 19.62
CA PHE A 65 -15.42 -10.11 20.67
C PHE A 65 -15.93 -11.05 21.77
N ILE A 66 -15.92 -10.55 23.01
CA ILE A 66 -16.36 -11.32 24.19
C ILE A 66 -17.88 -11.28 24.28
N ALA A 67 -18.52 -12.44 24.15
CA ALA A 67 -19.95 -12.60 24.44
C ALA A 67 -20.24 -12.52 25.94
N GLU A 68 -21.31 -11.82 26.30
CA GLU A 68 -21.82 -11.73 27.67
C GLU A 68 -22.33 -13.10 28.17
N PRO A 69 -22.45 -13.32 29.50
CA PRO A 69 -22.92 -14.60 30.04
C PRO A 69 -24.29 -15.03 29.51
N GLU A 70 -25.25 -14.11 29.38
CA GLU A 70 -26.59 -14.41 28.85
C GLU A 70 -26.55 -14.79 27.36
N GLU A 71 -25.78 -14.06 26.57
CA GLU A 71 -25.57 -14.36 25.14
C GLU A 71 -24.94 -15.75 24.95
N LYS A 72 -23.98 -16.12 25.82
CA LYS A 72 -23.39 -17.46 25.82
C LYS A 72 -24.42 -18.55 26.07
N ASP A 73 -25.38 -18.32 26.97
CA ASP A 73 -26.41 -19.30 27.24
C ASP A 73 -27.39 -19.44 26.06
N HIS A 74 -27.77 -18.35 25.40
CA HIS A 74 -28.53 -18.40 24.15
C HIS A 74 -27.79 -19.16 23.05
N LEU A 75 -26.48 -18.89 22.87
CA LEU A 75 -25.66 -19.57 21.88
C LEU A 75 -25.48 -21.07 22.18
N LYS A 76 -25.41 -21.48 23.46
CA LYS A 76 -25.40 -22.90 23.84
C LYS A 76 -26.72 -23.59 23.46
N THR A 77 -27.86 -22.94 23.72
CA THR A 77 -29.16 -23.47 23.31
C THR A 77 -29.24 -23.57 21.79
N LEU A 78 -28.77 -22.55 21.06
CA LEU A 78 -28.69 -22.61 19.60
C LEU A 78 -27.82 -23.79 19.14
N GLN A 79 -26.63 -23.98 19.71
CA GLN A 79 -25.76 -25.12 19.38
C GLN A 79 -26.49 -26.46 19.57
N SER A 80 -27.23 -26.64 20.67
CA SER A 80 -28.01 -27.87 20.89
C SER A 80 -29.09 -28.11 19.83
N VAL A 81 -29.72 -27.04 19.33
CA VAL A 81 -30.72 -27.13 18.24
C VAL A 81 -30.05 -27.46 16.91
N LEU A 82 -28.87 -26.89 16.63
CA LEU A 82 -28.09 -27.21 15.44
C LEU A 82 -27.66 -28.68 15.44
N ASP A 83 -27.15 -29.16 16.58
CA ASP A 83 -26.74 -30.56 16.75
C ASP A 83 -27.95 -31.51 16.56
N TYR A 84 -29.12 -31.15 17.10
CA TYR A 84 -30.36 -31.91 16.91
C TYR A 84 -30.79 -32.01 15.44
N ASN A 85 -30.51 -30.97 14.64
CA ASN A 85 -30.79 -30.93 13.20
C ASN A 85 -29.60 -31.38 12.34
N ASN A 86 -28.51 -31.88 12.94
CA ASN A 86 -27.28 -32.28 12.26
C ASN A 86 -26.72 -31.17 11.33
N MET A 87 -26.71 -29.92 11.81
CA MET A 87 -26.26 -28.74 11.07
C MET A 87 -24.95 -28.20 11.64
N SER A 88 -23.93 -28.03 10.80
CA SER A 88 -22.68 -27.37 11.21
C SER A 88 -22.83 -25.85 11.27
N ILE A 89 -21.93 -25.17 12.00
CA ILE A 89 -21.87 -23.71 12.05
C ILE A 89 -21.63 -23.12 10.66
N GLU A 90 -20.77 -23.74 9.86
CA GLU A 90 -20.51 -23.33 8.46
C GLU A 90 -21.79 -23.38 7.62
N ALA A 91 -22.56 -24.48 7.72
CA ALA A 91 -23.83 -24.62 7.02
C ALA A 91 -24.87 -23.59 7.51
N LEU A 92 -24.87 -23.26 8.80
CA LEU A 92 -25.72 -22.21 9.35
C LEU A 92 -25.36 -20.84 8.74
N VAL A 93 -24.08 -20.48 8.74
CA VAL A 93 -23.60 -19.20 8.17
C VAL A 93 -23.94 -19.13 6.68
N LEU A 94 -23.74 -20.21 5.93
CA LEU A 94 -24.12 -20.29 4.51
C LEU A 94 -25.64 -20.14 4.30
N LYS A 95 -26.49 -20.58 5.23
CA LYS A 95 -27.94 -20.41 5.11
C LYS A 95 -28.42 -19.02 5.50
N LEU A 96 -27.73 -18.36 6.42
CA LEU A 96 -28.11 -17.05 6.94
C LEU A 96 -27.52 -15.88 6.14
N SER A 97 -26.34 -16.07 5.53
CA SER A 97 -25.61 -14.99 4.89
C SER A 97 -26.22 -14.57 3.54
N PRO A 98 -26.39 -13.25 3.28
CA PRO A 98 -26.70 -12.75 1.95
C PRO A 98 -25.63 -13.13 0.90
N ALA A 99 -24.39 -13.38 1.32
CA ALA A 99 -23.27 -13.76 0.48
C ALA A 99 -23.13 -15.28 0.28
N ALA A 100 -24.14 -16.09 0.68
CA ALA A 100 -24.16 -17.54 0.52
C ALA A 100 -23.76 -18.00 -0.89
N THR A 101 -24.24 -17.28 -1.90
CA THR A 101 -23.76 -17.34 -3.27
C THR A 101 -23.38 -15.95 -3.72
N CYS A 102 -22.35 -15.83 -4.55
CA CYS A 102 -21.93 -14.52 -5.01
C CYS A 102 -22.95 -13.83 -5.90
N ASN A 103 -23.84 -14.57 -6.57
CA ASN A 103 -24.94 -13.98 -7.33
C ASN A 103 -26.00 -13.29 -6.44
N ASN A 104 -26.12 -13.66 -5.15
CA ASN A 104 -27.07 -12.99 -4.25
C ASN A 104 -26.61 -11.58 -3.89
N LEU A 105 -25.31 -11.42 -3.60
CA LEU A 105 -24.69 -10.14 -3.24
C LEU A 105 -24.28 -9.32 -4.47
N VAL A 106 -23.61 -9.94 -5.43
CA VAL A 106 -23.11 -9.31 -6.65
C VAL A 106 -23.92 -9.85 -7.84
N GLN A 107 -24.93 -9.10 -8.27
CA GLN A 107 -25.96 -9.61 -9.19
C GLN A 107 -25.60 -9.46 -10.67
N ARG A 108 -24.76 -8.48 -11.03
CA ARG A 108 -24.35 -8.26 -12.42
C ARG A 108 -22.92 -7.76 -12.49
N CYS A 109 -22.12 -8.37 -13.35
CA CYS A 109 -20.68 -8.14 -13.41
C CYS A 109 -20.24 -7.85 -14.84
N MET A 110 -19.34 -6.89 -14.98
CA MET A 110 -18.69 -6.55 -16.23
C MET A 110 -17.19 -6.39 -16.00
N TRP A 111 -16.41 -7.00 -16.87
CA TRP A 111 -14.95 -6.93 -16.86
C TRP A 111 -14.45 -6.61 -18.26
N LYS A 112 -13.67 -5.53 -18.42
CA LYS A 112 -13.13 -5.09 -19.73
C LYS A 112 -14.23 -4.94 -20.79
N ASN A 113 -15.35 -4.33 -20.41
CA ASN A 113 -16.53 -4.12 -21.25
C ASN A 113 -17.22 -5.40 -21.76
N ALA A 114 -16.95 -6.55 -21.15
CA ALA A 114 -17.67 -7.80 -21.38
C ALA A 114 -18.48 -8.17 -20.14
N ILE A 115 -19.74 -8.55 -20.34
CA ILE A 115 -20.63 -8.98 -19.25
C ILE A 115 -20.32 -10.44 -18.92
N TYR A 116 -20.17 -10.73 -17.64
CA TYR A 116 -19.93 -12.08 -17.11
C TYR A 116 -21.01 -12.44 -16.09
N ARG A 117 -21.26 -13.74 -15.91
CA ARG A 117 -21.98 -14.20 -14.71
C ARG A 117 -21.07 -13.95 -13.52
N CYS A 118 -21.60 -13.40 -12.43
CA CYS A 118 -20.76 -13.01 -11.30
C CYS A 118 -20.08 -14.22 -10.66
N GLU A 119 -20.76 -15.37 -10.58
CA GLU A 119 -20.16 -16.65 -10.14
C GLU A 119 -18.96 -17.12 -10.97
N ASP A 120 -18.80 -16.70 -12.24
CA ASP A 120 -17.67 -17.11 -13.06
C ASP A 120 -16.39 -16.31 -12.75
N ILE A 121 -16.52 -15.14 -12.12
CA ILE A 121 -15.40 -14.22 -11.87
C ILE A 121 -15.22 -13.80 -10.41
N PHE A 122 -16.25 -13.96 -9.58
CA PHE A 122 -16.23 -13.82 -8.13
C PHE A 122 -16.31 -15.20 -7.48
N LYS A 123 -15.43 -15.44 -6.51
CA LYS A 123 -15.46 -16.65 -5.68
C LYS A 123 -15.85 -16.30 -4.24
N PRO A 124 -16.64 -17.15 -3.56
CA PRO A 124 -16.90 -16.98 -2.15
C PRO A 124 -15.63 -17.26 -1.35
N ILE A 125 -15.32 -16.42 -0.36
CA ILE A 125 -14.23 -16.62 0.58
C ILE A 125 -14.73 -16.32 2.00
N PHE A 126 -14.23 -17.07 2.97
CA PHE A 126 -14.39 -16.72 4.38
C PHE A 126 -13.32 -15.72 4.77
N THR A 127 -13.74 -14.59 5.32
CA THR A 127 -12.84 -13.59 5.96
C THR A 127 -13.07 -13.61 7.47
N LEU A 128 -12.23 -12.90 8.23
CA LEU A 128 -12.44 -12.71 9.68
C LEU A 128 -13.77 -12.02 10.02
N LEU A 129 -14.37 -11.30 9.06
CA LEU A 129 -15.59 -10.51 9.27
C LEU A 129 -16.86 -11.26 8.89
N SER A 130 -16.86 -11.92 7.72
CA SER A 130 -18.03 -12.60 7.16
C SER A 130 -17.67 -13.42 5.91
N LEU A 131 -18.66 -14.11 5.36
CA LEU A 131 -18.62 -14.65 4.01
C LEU A 131 -18.65 -13.50 2.99
N CYS A 132 -17.66 -13.44 2.11
CA CYS A 132 -17.50 -12.39 1.12
C CYS A 132 -17.30 -12.97 -0.27
N CYS A 133 -17.36 -12.13 -1.30
CA CYS A 133 -17.14 -12.49 -2.69
C CYS A 133 -15.95 -11.74 -3.26
N THR A 134 -14.95 -12.47 -3.76
CA THR A 134 -13.71 -11.87 -4.24
C THR A 134 -13.49 -12.13 -5.72
N PHE A 135 -13.30 -11.04 -6.45
CA PHE A 135 -12.83 -11.04 -7.83
C PHE A 135 -11.31 -11.11 -7.87
N ASN A 136 -10.76 -11.88 -8.81
CA ASN A 136 -9.33 -11.94 -9.11
C ASN A 136 -8.44 -12.38 -7.92
N TYR A 137 -8.93 -13.34 -7.14
CA TYR A 137 -8.26 -13.94 -5.98
C TYR A 137 -7.42 -15.17 -6.35
N PHE A 138 -6.16 -15.21 -5.89
CA PHE A 138 -5.14 -16.22 -6.19
C PHE A 138 -4.30 -16.62 -4.96
N ALA A 139 -4.66 -16.17 -3.75
CA ALA A 139 -3.87 -16.45 -2.54
C ALA A 139 -3.93 -17.92 -2.10
N VAL A 140 -5.05 -18.60 -2.33
CA VAL A 140 -5.25 -20.01 -1.96
C VAL A 140 -5.41 -20.85 -3.21
N GLU A 141 -4.50 -21.81 -3.42
CA GLU A 141 -4.61 -22.81 -4.49
C GLU A 141 -5.71 -23.81 -4.13
N ASP A 142 -6.88 -23.69 -4.76
CA ASP A 142 -7.94 -24.69 -4.67
C ASP A 142 -7.48 -26.01 -5.31
N GLN A 143 -7.20 -27.05 -4.50
CA GLN A 143 -6.99 -28.42 -4.99
C GLN A 143 -8.21 -28.98 -5.73
N SER A 144 -9.40 -28.40 -5.50
CA SER A 144 -10.67 -28.73 -6.16
C SER A 144 -10.72 -28.30 -7.64
N THR A 145 -9.80 -27.45 -8.11
CA THR A 145 -9.76 -26.95 -9.50
C THR A 145 -9.17 -27.93 -10.52
N SER A 146 -8.93 -29.19 -10.13
CA SER A 146 -8.37 -30.20 -11.02
C SER A 146 -9.40 -30.90 -11.91
N MET A 147 -10.72 -30.67 -11.75
CA MET A 147 -11.74 -31.43 -12.49
C MET A 147 -13.06 -30.68 -12.79
N THR A 148 -13.02 -29.47 -13.33
CA THR A 148 -14.17 -28.96 -14.11
C THR A 148 -13.73 -28.55 -15.51
N SER A 149 -14.23 -29.30 -16.49
CA SER A 149 -13.86 -29.26 -17.90
C SER A 149 -14.50 -28.13 -18.71
N GLU A 150 -15.02 -27.08 -18.09
CA GLU A 150 -15.63 -25.94 -18.80
C GLU A 150 -15.45 -24.64 -18.00
N GLY A 151 -14.24 -24.08 -18.02
CA GLY A 151 -13.96 -22.78 -17.41
C GLY A 151 -12.48 -22.45 -17.50
N TYR A 152 -12.12 -21.45 -18.30
CA TYR A 152 -10.75 -20.99 -18.49
C TYR A 152 -10.23 -20.34 -17.18
N HIS A 153 -9.83 -21.14 -16.20
CA HIS A 153 -9.15 -20.65 -15.02
C HIS A 153 -7.73 -20.24 -15.42
N SER A 154 -7.54 -18.93 -15.60
CA SER A 154 -6.22 -18.34 -15.82
C SER A 154 -5.30 -18.71 -14.67
N LYS A 155 -4.08 -19.19 -14.96
CA LYS A 155 -3.06 -19.50 -13.94
C LYS A 155 -2.46 -18.25 -13.29
N SER A 156 -2.81 -17.06 -13.78
CA SER A 156 -2.32 -15.78 -13.29
C SER A 156 -3.44 -14.76 -13.15
N PRO A 157 -3.27 -13.75 -12.27
CA PRO A 157 -4.22 -12.67 -12.09
C PRO A 157 -4.51 -11.92 -13.38
N ARG A 158 -5.78 -11.53 -13.53
CA ARG A 158 -6.28 -10.72 -14.63
C ARG A 158 -5.57 -9.37 -14.65
N ARG A 159 -5.40 -8.84 -15.86
CA ARG A 159 -4.72 -7.56 -16.15
C ARG A 159 -5.54 -6.70 -17.10
N VAL A 160 -5.41 -5.39 -16.96
CA VAL A 160 -6.01 -4.38 -17.83
C VAL A 160 -4.92 -3.45 -18.37
N ALA A 161 -5.06 -3.03 -19.62
CA ALA A 161 -4.11 -2.15 -20.31
C ALA A 161 -4.73 -0.76 -20.60
N SER A 162 -5.80 -0.42 -19.89
CA SER A 162 -6.57 0.81 -20.07
C SER A 162 -7.00 1.32 -18.70
N CYS A 163 -7.26 2.62 -18.62
CA CYS A 163 -7.64 3.34 -17.39
C CYS A 163 -9.07 3.89 -17.51
N GLY A 164 -9.63 4.35 -16.39
CA GLY A 164 -10.99 4.90 -16.33
C GLY A 164 -12.08 3.85 -16.09
N TYR A 165 -13.21 4.32 -15.54
CA TYR A 165 -14.22 3.44 -14.93
C TYR A 165 -14.88 2.43 -15.88
N GLN A 166 -14.92 2.70 -17.19
CA GLN A 166 -15.54 1.80 -18.16
C GLN A 166 -14.64 0.62 -18.58
N THR A 167 -13.38 0.59 -18.17
CA THR A 167 -12.36 -0.28 -18.78
C THR A 167 -11.97 -1.49 -17.93
N ALA A 168 -12.39 -1.51 -16.66
CA ALA A 168 -12.00 -2.53 -15.68
C ALA A 168 -13.24 -3.25 -15.11
N LEU A 169 -13.45 -3.22 -13.79
CA LEU A 169 -14.51 -3.95 -13.10
C LEU A 169 -15.70 -3.03 -12.81
N THR A 170 -16.88 -3.42 -13.26
CA THR A 170 -18.16 -2.83 -12.85
C THR A 170 -19.06 -3.93 -12.28
N ALA A 171 -19.60 -3.71 -11.10
CA ALA A 171 -20.41 -4.68 -10.38
C ALA A 171 -21.66 -4.01 -9.80
N LEU A 172 -22.80 -4.69 -9.91
CA LEU A 172 -24.07 -4.26 -9.31
C LEU A 172 -24.31 -5.06 -8.03
N LEU A 173 -24.31 -4.36 -6.90
CA LEU A 173 -24.44 -4.94 -5.58
C LEU A 173 -25.88 -4.87 -5.10
N TYR A 174 -26.38 -5.95 -4.50
CA TYR A 174 -27.66 -5.96 -3.80
C TYR A 174 -27.45 -5.46 -2.37
N THR A 175 -28.09 -4.34 -2.02
CA THR A 175 -27.94 -3.68 -0.71
C THR A 175 -29.33 -3.29 -0.21
N ASP A 176 -30.09 -4.27 0.27
CA ASP A 176 -31.47 -4.10 0.72
C ASP A 176 -31.54 -3.79 2.22
N PRO A 177 -31.84 -2.54 2.63
CA PRO A 177 -31.91 -2.15 4.04
C PRO A 177 -32.94 -2.94 4.85
N GLU A 178 -34.00 -3.41 4.21
CA GLU A 178 -35.12 -4.08 4.89
C GLU A 178 -34.78 -5.52 5.31
N ASP A 179 -33.76 -6.11 4.70
CA ASP A 179 -33.32 -7.48 5.01
C ASP A 179 -32.24 -7.54 6.10
N TYR A 180 -31.88 -6.40 6.70
CA TYR A 180 -30.86 -6.33 7.75
C TYR A 180 -31.37 -6.96 9.05
N TYR A 181 -30.60 -7.89 9.61
CA TYR A 181 -30.91 -8.48 10.92
C TYR A 181 -29.76 -8.38 11.90
N SER A 182 -28.54 -8.69 11.45
CA SER A 182 -27.32 -8.53 12.24
C SER A 182 -26.21 -7.99 11.36
N ALA A 183 -25.59 -6.89 11.80
CA ALA A 183 -24.58 -6.18 11.03
C ALA A 183 -23.26 -6.07 11.81
N THR A 184 -22.13 -6.08 11.09
CA THR A 184 -20.78 -5.90 11.68
C THR A 184 -20.53 -4.48 12.18
N VAL A 185 -21.17 -3.49 11.53
CA VAL A 185 -20.99 -2.06 11.78
C VAL A 185 -22.36 -1.41 11.90
N ALA A 186 -22.47 -0.32 12.66
CA ALA A 186 -23.69 0.49 12.75
C ALA A 186 -23.98 1.30 11.46
N SER A 187 -23.92 0.64 10.30
CA SER A 187 -24.17 1.17 8.97
C SER A 187 -24.79 0.09 8.08
N GLN A 188 -25.18 0.47 6.88
CA GLN A 188 -25.76 -0.41 5.86
C GLN A 188 -24.97 -0.28 4.56
N GLY A 189 -25.03 -1.32 3.73
CA GLY A 189 -24.33 -1.39 2.45
C GLY A 189 -23.35 -2.56 2.39
N ALA A 190 -22.25 -2.36 1.66
CA ALA A 190 -21.19 -3.36 1.53
C ALA A 190 -19.83 -2.75 1.83
N LEU A 191 -18.89 -3.58 2.27
CA LEU A 191 -17.47 -3.25 2.34
C LEU A 191 -16.77 -3.78 1.10
N VAL A 192 -15.89 -2.96 0.52
CA VAL A 192 -15.02 -3.31 -0.59
C VAL A 192 -13.59 -3.25 -0.10
N ILE A 193 -12.89 -4.36 -0.17
CA ILE A 193 -11.49 -4.50 0.22
C ILE A 193 -10.66 -4.69 -1.04
N ILE A 194 -9.63 -3.86 -1.20
CA ILE A 194 -8.70 -3.91 -2.32
C ILE A 194 -7.37 -4.43 -1.81
N ASP A 195 -6.89 -5.53 -2.38
CA ASP A 195 -5.63 -6.15 -1.96
C ASP A 195 -4.89 -6.77 -3.16
N ASN A 196 -3.63 -7.13 -2.97
CA ASN A 196 -2.88 -7.93 -3.92
C ASN A 196 -3.62 -9.25 -4.19
N ALA A 197 -3.63 -9.70 -5.44
CA ALA A 197 -4.32 -10.91 -5.87
C ALA A 197 -3.83 -12.17 -5.12
N TYR A 198 -2.60 -12.15 -4.61
CA TYR A 198 -1.97 -13.24 -3.87
C TYR A 198 -2.08 -13.13 -2.34
N ASN A 199 -2.73 -12.08 -1.83
CA ASN A 199 -2.95 -11.88 -0.40
C ASN A 199 -4.36 -12.30 0.00
N ILE A 200 -4.49 -12.76 1.24
CA ILE A 200 -5.79 -12.96 1.90
C ILE A 200 -6.24 -11.60 2.44
N PRO A 201 -7.47 -11.14 2.15
CA PRO A 201 -7.97 -9.88 2.67
C PRO A 201 -7.93 -9.85 4.20
N ASP A 202 -7.22 -8.88 4.75
CA ASP A 202 -7.01 -8.71 6.19
C ASP A 202 -7.51 -7.34 6.69
N LEU A 203 -7.23 -7.02 7.97
CA LEU A 203 -7.63 -5.76 8.60
C LEU A 203 -6.78 -4.56 8.14
N ASP A 204 -5.57 -4.79 7.62
CA ASP A 204 -4.65 -3.74 7.17
C ASP A 204 -4.93 -3.34 5.70
N SER A 205 -5.66 -4.18 4.98
CA SER A 205 -6.09 -3.95 3.61
C SER A 205 -6.98 -2.70 3.49
N PRO A 206 -6.80 -1.85 2.46
CA PRO A 206 -7.65 -0.69 2.22
C PRO A 206 -9.13 -1.07 2.05
N VAL A 207 -9.96 -0.68 3.03
CA VAL A 207 -11.42 -0.91 3.02
C VAL A 207 -12.18 0.36 2.64
N ARG A 208 -13.21 0.23 1.81
CA ARG A 208 -14.16 1.30 1.48
C ARG A 208 -15.59 0.83 1.59
N MET A 209 -16.47 1.72 2.04
CA MET A 209 -17.89 1.44 2.20
C MET A 209 -18.66 1.84 0.94
N VAL A 210 -19.60 0.98 0.54
CA VAL A 210 -20.58 1.23 -0.52
C VAL A 210 -21.94 1.31 0.12
N ASN A 211 -22.47 2.52 0.25
CA ASN A 211 -23.78 2.75 0.86
C ASN A 211 -24.91 2.26 -0.06
N PRO A 212 -26.10 1.93 0.47
CA PRO A 212 -27.26 1.58 -0.34
C PRO A 212 -27.66 2.72 -1.31
N ALA A 213 -28.13 2.35 -2.50
CA ALA A 213 -28.56 3.29 -3.55
C ALA A 213 -27.48 4.34 -3.93
N THR A 214 -26.22 3.92 -3.99
CA THR A 214 -25.10 4.78 -4.42
C THR A 214 -24.34 4.18 -5.60
N GLU A 215 -23.71 5.06 -6.39
CA GLU A 215 -22.66 4.71 -7.34
C GLU A 215 -21.31 5.07 -6.71
N VAL A 216 -20.41 4.11 -6.62
CA VAL A 216 -19.08 4.28 -6.03
C VAL A 216 -18.04 4.00 -7.10
N LEU A 217 -17.16 4.99 -7.30
CA LEU A 217 -16.03 4.98 -8.21
C LEU A 217 -14.75 4.86 -7.37
N ILE A 218 -14.07 3.73 -7.46
CA ILE A 218 -12.78 3.48 -6.81
C ILE A 218 -11.69 3.54 -7.88
N ALA A 219 -10.91 4.62 -7.84
CA ALA A 219 -9.80 4.87 -8.73
C ALA A 219 -8.50 4.42 -8.06
N LEU A 220 -7.76 3.52 -8.71
CA LEU A 220 -6.57 2.86 -8.17
C LEU A 220 -5.31 3.39 -8.85
N SER A 221 -4.27 3.68 -8.07
CA SER A 221 -2.93 4.05 -8.53
C SER A 221 -1.98 2.86 -8.30
N PRO A 222 -1.73 2.00 -9.31
CA PRO A 222 -0.94 0.79 -9.10
C PRO A 222 0.54 1.11 -8.80
N GLU A 223 1.07 0.48 -7.76
CA GLU A 223 2.48 0.52 -7.40
C GLU A 223 3.08 -0.90 -7.41
N ARG A 224 4.29 -1.05 -7.95
CA ARG A 224 5.05 -2.30 -7.89
C ARG A 224 6.33 -2.07 -7.13
N THR A 225 6.55 -2.86 -6.08
CA THR A 225 7.82 -2.86 -5.34
C THR A 225 8.54 -4.17 -5.59
N TYR A 226 9.82 -4.12 -5.99
CA TYR A 226 10.64 -5.30 -6.18
C TYR A 226 12.06 -5.11 -5.62
N THR A 227 12.73 -6.22 -5.32
CA THR A 227 14.12 -6.24 -4.83
C THR A 227 15.11 -6.58 -5.95
N THR A 228 16.33 -6.07 -5.84
CA THR A 228 17.44 -6.45 -6.73
C THR A 228 17.95 -7.86 -6.43
N ALA A 229 18.51 -8.54 -7.43
CA ALA A 229 19.05 -9.90 -7.26
C ALA A 229 20.13 -10.00 -6.16
N GLY A 230 20.88 -8.93 -5.93
CA GLY A 230 21.90 -8.85 -4.86
C GLY A 230 21.33 -8.90 -3.44
N ILE A 231 20.04 -8.63 -3.24
CA ILE A 231 19.38 -8.69 -1.93
C ILE A 231 19.11 -10.13 -1.50
N LYS A 232 19.02 -11.08 -2.44
CA LYS A 232 18.66 -12.46 -2.11
C LYS A 232 19.64 -13.13 -1.14
N SER A 233 20.92 -12.74 -1.15
CA SER A 233 21.93 -13.22 -0.21
C SER A 233 21.81 -12.65 1.21
N VAL A 234 21.01 -11.60 1.40
CA VAL A 234 20.74 -10.99 2.70
C VAL A 234 19.63 -11.76 3.41
N SER A 235 19.76 -11.96 4.73
CA SER A 235 18.78 -12.74 5.50
C SER A 235 17.39 -12.09 5.50
N PRO A 236 16.30 -12.88 5.56
CA PRO A 236 14.93 -12.35 5.59
C PRO A 236 14.70 -11.28 6.66
N ALA A 237 15.25 -11.48 7.86
CA ALA A 237 15.16 -10.53 8.97
C ALA A 237 15.83 -9.18 8.67
N GLN A 238 16.88 -9.13 7.84
CA GLN A 238 17.54 -7.87 7.47
C GLN A 238 16.89 -7.20 6.27
N ARG A 239 16.35 -7.97 5.33
CA ARG A 239 15.69 -7.45 4.13
C ARG A 239 14.18 -7.21 4.27
N GLN A 240 13.58 -7.69 5.35
CA GLN A 240 12.18 -7.50 5.72
C GLN A 240 11.19 -7.99 4.62
N CYS A 241 11.55 -9.08 3.93
CA CYS A 241 10.70 -9.74 2.94
C CYS A 241 11.16 -11.18 2.65
N TYR A 242 10.26 -11.98 2.07
CA TYR A 242 10.56 -13.33 1.57
C TYR A 242 10.40 -13.41 0.04
N TYR A 243 11.25 -14.20 -0.61
CA TYR A 243 11.04 -14.61 -2.00
C TYR A 243 10.15 -15.84 -2.04
N SER A 244 9.36 -15.99 -3.11
CA SER A 244 8.39 -17.08 -3.25
C SER A 244 9.00 -18.49 -3.10
N ASP A 245 10.29 -18.67 -3.40
CA ASP A 245 10.98 -19.97 -3.27
C ASP A 245 11.52 -20.25 -1.86
N GLU A 246 11.51 -19.27 -0.96
CA GLU A 246 11.94 -19.44 0.43
C GLU A 246 10.77 -19.75 1.36
N VAL A 247 9.55 -19.50 0.89
CA VAL A 247 8.32 -19.74 1.63
C VAL A 247 7.83 -21.17 1.35
N GLY A 248 8.48 -22.15 1.98
CA GLY A 248 7.96 -23.52 2.07
C GLY A 248 6.78 -23.62 3.06
N GLU A 249 6.81 -24.62 3.97
CA GLU A 249 5.83 -24.86 5.05
C GLU A 249 5.58 -23.68 6.01
N HIS A 250 6.31 -22.57 5.88
CA HIS A 250 6.14 -21.35 6.70
C HIS A 250 4.95 -20.48 6.28
N LEU A 251 4.35 -20.71 5.10
CA LEU A 251 3.18 -19.93 4.62
C LEU A 251 1.90 -20.21 5.44
N PHE A 252 1.78 -21.40 6.03
CA PHE A 252 0.60 -21.78 6.81
C PHE A 252 0.38 -20.92 8.06
N PHE A 253 1.43 -20.30 8.60
CA PHE A 253 1.36 -19.69 9.94
C PHE A 253 0.98 -18.20 9.95
N CYS A 254 1.09 -17.47 8.84
CA CYS A 254 0.67 -16.06 8.79
C CYS A 254 -0.82 -15.89 8.43
N ALA A 255 -1.45 -16.93 7.90
CA ALA A 255 -2.86 -16.90 7.51
C ALA A 255 -3.84 -17.26 8.65
N GLU A 256 -3.36 -17.87 9.75
CA GLU A 256 -4.24 -18.45 10.78
C GLU A 256 -4.21 -17.76 12.16
N ASP A 257 -3.27 -16.86 12.48
CA ASP A 257 -3.13 -16.36 13.86
C ASP A 257 -2.81 -14.85 13.94
N VAL A 258 -3.82 -14.01 13.71
CA VAL A 258 -3.76 -12.56 14.05
C VAL A 258 -4.07 -12.31 15.54
N SER A 259 -4.46 -13.33 16.31
CA SER A 259 -4.98 -13.08 17.66
C SER A 259 -3.97 -13.12 18.80
N ASN A 260 -2.78 -13.71 18.69
CA ASN A 260 -1.83 -13.70 19.82
C ASN A 260 -0.39 -13.82 19.34
N ASN A 261 0.52 -13.03 19.94
CA ASN A 261 1.96 -13.31 19.96
C ASN A 261 2.19 -14.69 20.60
N LEU A 262 2.05 -15.75 19.81
CA LEU A 262 2.25 -17.12 20.25
C LEU A 262 3.72 -17.48 20.12
N THR A 263 4.41 -17.47 21.25
CA THR A 263 5.70 -18.13 21.40
C THR A 263 5.50 -19.64 21.27
N ARG A 264 5.68 -20.22 20.08
CA ARG A 264 6.18 -21.60 19.99
C ARG A 264 7.69 -21.53 20.03
N HIS A 265 8.31 -22.19 21.01
CA HIS A 265 9.77 -22.23 21.20
C HIS A 265 10.46 -20.87 21.47
N GLY A 266 9.72 -19.85 21.92
CA GLY A 266 10.31 -18.54 22.26
C GLY A 266 10.64 -17.64 21.06
N HIS A 267 10.12 -17.93 19.86
CA HIS A 267 10.24 -17.06 18.68
C HIS A 267 8.93 -16.33 18.39
N ILE A 268 9.02 -15.00 18.25
CA ILE A 268 7.93 -14.16 17.71
C ILE A 268 7.89 -14.41 16.20
N LEU A 269 6.74 -14.88 15.69
CA LEU A 269 6.52 -15.01 14.26
C LEU A 269 6.30 -13.62 13.67
N GLN A 270 7.23 -13.16 12.83
CA GLN A 270 7.10 -11.91 12.11
C GLN A 270 6.66 -12.19 10.68
N CYS A 271 5.41 -11.83 10.36
CA CYS A 271 4.89 -11.90 9.00
C CYS A 271 5.51 -10.77 8.16
N LEU A 272 6.32 -11.15 7.18
CA LEU A 272 6.97 -10.21 6.26
C LEU A 272 6.37 -10.39 4.86
N PRO A 273 6.19 -9.30 4.10
CA PRO A 273 5.61 -9.37 2.76
C PRO A 273 6.55 -10.06 1.77
N GLU A 274 6.03 -10.38 0.59
CA GLU A 274 6.84 -10.84 -0.53
C GLU A 274 7.83 -9.75 -0.98
N CYS A 275 9.02 -10.17 -1.41
CA CYS A 275 10.05 -9.26 -1.91
C CYS A 275 9.64 -8.59 -3.23
N GLU A 276 8.71 -9.19 -3.97
CA GLU A 276 7.98 -8.56 -5.05
C GLU A 276 6.49 -8.49 -4.67
N HIS A 277 5.95 -7.28 -4.50
CA HIS A 277 4.54 -7.07 -4.16
C HIS A 277 3.97 -5.84 -4.87
N TYR A 278 2.64 -5.76 -4.83
CA TYR A 278 1.85 -4.74 -5.49
C TYR A 278 0.98 -4.03 -4.48
N ASP A 279 1.04 -2.69 -4.47
CA ASP A 279 0.21 -1.84 -3.63
C ASP A 279 -0.75 -1.05 -4.53
N TYR A 280 -1.96 -0.76 -4.01
CA TYR A 280 -3.00 -0.05 -4.75
C TYR A 280 -3.58 1.13 -3.96
N PRO A 281 -2.79 2.21 -3.74
CA PRO A 281 -3.35 3.48 -3.28
C PRO A 281 -4.61 3.85 -4.06
N LEU A 282 -5.65 4.28 -3.36
CA LEU A 282 -6.96 4.46 -3.95
C LEU A 282 -7.62 5.78 -3.56
N GLU A 283 -8.40 6.29 -4.50
CA GLU A 283 -9.26 7.47 -4.38
C GLU A 283 -10.71 7.05 -4.63
N VAL A 284 -11.65 7.68 -3.92
CA VAL A 284 -13.06 7.31 -3.99
C VAL A 284 -13.92 8.52 -4.31
N ALA A 285 -14.82 8.36 -5.28
CA ALA A 285 -15.91 9.28 -5.53
C ALA A 285 -17.25 8.54 -5.36
N LEU A 286 -18.23 9.20 -4.74
CA LEU A 286 -19.55 8.64 -4.49
C LEU A 286 -20.63 9.54 -5.11
N GLY A 287 -21.61 8.92 -5.75
CA GLY A 287 -22.81 9.53 -6.28
C GLY A 287 -24.06 8.83 -5.77
N ARG A 288 -25.20 9.51 -5.75
CA ARG A 288 -26.49 8.86 -5.50
C ARG A 288 -26.95 8.18 -6.78
N LEU A 289 -27.33 6.92 -6.67
CA LEU A 289 -27.84 6.16 -7.80
C LEU A 289 -29.30 6.58 -8.04
N ALA A 290 -29.59 7.09 -9.25
CA ALA A 290 -30.95 7.39 -9.63
C ALA A 290 -31.72 6.08 -9.89
N GLU A 291 -32.90 5.94 -9.29
CA GLU A 291 -33.73 4.75 -9.43
C GLU A 291 -34.32 4.61 -10.85
N SER A 292 -34.62 5.73 -11.50
CA SER A 292 -35.21 5.81 -12.84
C SER A 292 -34.25 6.46 -13.83
N VAL A 293 -33.30 5.68 -14.35
CA VAL A 293 -32.45 6.12 -15.44
C VAL A 293 -33.05 5.62 -16.76
N TYR A 294 -33.21 6.52 -17.73
CA TYR A 294 -33.49 6.14 -19.12
C TYR A 294 -32.20 5.54 -19.73
N VAL A 295 -31.88 4.30 -19.36
CA VAL A 295 -30.66 3.63 -19.84
C VAL A 295 -30.90 2.95 -21.18
N ASN A 296 -31.44 3.69 -22.15
CA ASN A 296 -31.57 3.17 -23.51
C ASN A 296 -30.21 3.25 -24.19
N GLY A 297 -29.47 2.13 -24.16
CA GLY A 297 -28.26 1.94 -24.98
C GLY A 297 -27.04 1.36 -24.28
N LEU A 298 -27.03 1.18 -22.95
CA LEU A 298 -25.90 0.54 -22.26
C LEU A 298 -26.22 -0.94 -21.98
N PRO A 299 -25.52 -1.91 -22.60
CA PRO A 299 -25.78 -3.34 -22.43
C PRO A 299 -25.77 -3.81 -20.97
N PHE A 300 -25.02 -3.13 -20.10
CA PHE A 300 -24.92 -3.47 -18.68
C PHE A 300 -26.22 -3.24 -17.90
N PHE A 301 -27.08 -2.31 -18.33
CA PHE A 301 -28.29 -1.93 -17.57
C PHE A 301 -29.60 -2.43 -18.22
N VAL A 302 -29.49 -3.18 -19.33
CA VAL A 302 -30.66 -3.78 -19.99
C VAL A 302 -31.36 -4.75 -19.04
N ASP A 303 -32.67 -4.53 -18.84
CA ASP A 303 -33.56 -5.30 -17.96
C ASP A 303 -33.16 -5.30 -16.46
N VAL A 304 -32.46 -4.26 -16.00
CA VAL A 304 -32.05 -4.12 -14.60
C VAL A 304 -32.91 -3.09 -13.87
N ASN A 305 -33.51 -3.50 -12.75
CA ASN A 305 -34.09 -2.57 -11.78
C ASN A 305 -32.98 -2.06 -10.84
N LEU A 306 -32.82 -0.76 -10.63
CA LEU A 306 -31.77 -0.20 -9.76
C LEU A 306 -32.20 -0.05 -8.28
N LYS A 307 -33.46 -0.35 -7.94
CA LYS A 307 -33.96 -0.31 -6.56
C LYS A 307 -33.22 -1.32 -5.67
N ASN A 308 -32.85 -0.89 -4.45
CA ASN A 308 -32.10 -1.66 -3.45
C ASN A 308 -30.75 -2.19 -3.98
N ARG A 309 -30.15 -1.45 -4.92
CA ARG A 309 -28.87 -1.79 -5.51
C ARG A 309 -27.92 -0.62 -5.47
N SER A 310 -26.65 -0.94 -5.46
CA SER A 310 -25.56 0.03 -5.55
C SER A 310 -24.60 -0.38 -6.67
N LEU A 311 -24.05 0.61 -7.36
CA LEU A 311 -23.14 0.39 -8.47
C LEU A 311 -21.70 0.59 -7.99
N LEU A 312 -20.86 -0.41 -8.19
CA LEU A 312 -19.44 -0.38 -7.85
C LEU A 312 -18.61 -0.38 -9.14
N ASN A 313 -17.73 0.60 -9.28
CA ASN A 313 -16.76 0.68 -10.35
C ASN A 313 -15.35 0.71 -9.76
N VAL A 314 -14.49 -0.23 -10.15
CA VAL A 314 -13.08 -0.30 -9.72
C VAL A 314 -12.18 -0.28 -10.95
N PHE A 315 -11.25 0.68 -11.01
CA PHE A 315 -10.45 0.93 -12.21
C PHE A 315 -9.10 1.58 -11.90
N PHE A 316 -8.14 1.50 -12.82
CA PHE A 316 -6.90 2.27 -12.73
C PHE A 316 -7.12 3.73 -13.12
N ASN A 317 -6.60 4.67 -12.34
CA ASN A 317 -6.77 6.10 -12.55
C ASN A 317 -5.97 6.62 -13.76
N ASP A 318 -4.80 6.03 -14.03
CA ASP A 318 -3.89 6.41 -15.10
C ASP A 318 -3.39 5.17 -15.87
N LEU A 319 -2.73 5.39 -17.02
CA LEU A 319 -2.05 4.39 -17.84
C LEU A 319 -0.64 4.05 -17.33
N VAL A 320 -0.18 4.72 -16.27
CA VAL A 320 1.13 4.52 -15.66
C VAL A 320 1.04 3.96 -14.24
N SER A 321 2.08 3.21 -13.87
CA SER A 321 2.28 2.63 -12.55
C SER A 321 3.62 3.10 -11.97
N THR A 322 3.69 3.32 -10.66
CA THR A 322 4.95 3.64 -9.99
C THR A 322 5.72 2.36 -9.67
N ARG A 323 7.01 2.33 -10.03
CA ARG A 323 7.94 1.24 -9.75
C ARG A 323 8.93 1.66 -8.69
N TYR A 324 8.95 0.91 -7.60
CA TYR A 324 9.92 1.05 -6.54
C TYR A 324 10.92 -0.10 -6.59
N ARG A 325 12.18 0.27 -6.52
CA ARG A 325 13.28 -0.67 -6.37
C ARG A 325 13.78 -0.60 -4.93
N ARG A 326 13.89 -1.75 -4.29
CA ARG A 326 14.60 -1.90 -3.01
C ARG A 326 16.03 -2.33 -3.29
N ASP A 327 16.99 -1.61 -2.72
CA ASP A 327 18.42 -1.93 -2.86
C ASP A 327 19.17 -1.83 -1.52
N VAL A 328 20.35 -2.43 -1.48
CA VAL A 328 21.29 -2.33 -0.35
C VAL A 328 21.95 -0.96 -0.39
N TYR A 329 21.65 -0.09 0.58
CA TYR A 329 22.14 1.29 0.64
C TYR A 329 23.69 1.37 0.67
N LEU A 330 24.35 0.40 1.32
CA LEU A 330 25.81 0.34 1.46
C LEU A 330 26.33 -1.03 1.00
N ASN A 331 26.73 -1.10 -0.26
CA ASN A 331 27.51 -2.24 -0.75
C ASN A 331 28.97 -2.11 -0.28
N TRP A 332 29.70 -3.22 -0.12
CA TRP A 332 31.14 -3.21 0.20
C TRP A 332 31.94 -2.36 -0.81
N GLN A 333 31.52 -2.38 -2.07
CA GLN A 333 32.11 -1.54 -3.12
C GLN A 333 31.90 -0.05 -2.86
N ASN A 334 30.72 0.37 -2.38
CA ASN A 334 30.44 1.76 -2.05
C ASN A 334 31.29 2.21 -0.85
N ILE A 335 31.46 1.34 0.15
CA ILE A 335 32.31 1.59 1.31
C ILE A 335 33.78 1.72 0.86
N LEU A 336 34.28 0.77 0.07
CA LEU A 336 35.64 0.79 -0.44
C LEU A 336 35.91 2.02 -1.32
N ALA A 337 34.96 2.41 -2.17
CA ALA A 337 35.06 3.61 -2.98
C ALA A 337 35.08 4.89 -2.12
N ALA A 338 34.25 4.97 -1.08
CA ALA A 338 34.22 6.11 -0.16
C ALA A 338 35.53 6.23 0.64
N PHE A 339 36.04 5.12 1.20
CA PHE A 339 37.33 5.10 1.88
C PHE A 339 38.49 5.39 0.93
N GLY A 340 38.48 4.83 -0.27
CA GLY A 340 39.50 5.08 -1.30
C GLY A 340 39.53 6.55 -1.73
N GLY A 341 38.37 7.18 -1.91
CA GLY A 341 38.26 8.61 -2.20
C GLY A 341 38.87 9.45 -1.07
N LEU A 342 38.50 9.17 0.18
CA LEU A 342 39.01 9.90 1.34
C LEU A 342 40.53 9.72 1.54
N LEU A 343 41.03 8.49 1.40
CA LEU A 343 42.47 8.19 1.50
C LEU A 343 43.28 8.86 0.40
N SER A 344 42.77 8.87 -0.84
CA SER A 344 43.45 9.54 -1.95
C SER A 344 43.60 11.05 -1.74
N LEU A 345 42.57 11.67 -1.17
CA LEU A 345 42.56 13.09 -0.85
C LEU A 345 43.53 13.42 0.29
N MET A 346 43.58 12.58 1.33
CA MET A 346 44.57 12.71 2.40
C MET A 346 46.00 12.53 1.89
N LEU A 347 46.25 11.51 1.06
CA LEU A 347 47.57 11.29 0.46
C LEU A 347 47.98 12.46 -0.45
N GLY A 348 47.06 13.02 -1.23
CA GLY A 348 47.31 14.19 -2.06
C GLY A 348 47.81 15.39 -1.24
N PHE A 349 47.16 15.72 -0.12
CA PHE A 349 47.61 16.79 0.76
C PHE A 349 48.97 16.51 1.40
N THR A 350 49.23 15.26 1.83
CA THR A 350 50.53 14.90 2.40
C THR A 350 51.66 14.99 1.37
N LEU A 351 51.40 14.64 0.10
CA LEU A 351 52.41 14.68 -0.96
C LEU A 351 52.76 16.12 -1.36
N ILE A 352 51.77 17.01 -1.47
CA ILE A 352 52.00 18.44 -1.73
C ILE A 352 52.80 19.06 -0.58
N SER A 353 52.37 18.84 0.67
CA SER A 353 53.07 19.34 1.86
C SER A 353 54.50 18.79 1.97
N GLY A 354 54.70 17.50 1.64
CA GLY A 354 56.02 16.88 1.60
C GLY A 354 56.94 17.50 0.54
N PHE A 355 56.42 17.77 -0.66
CA PHE A 355 57.18 18.46 -1.70
C PHE A 355 57.58 19.88 -1.30
N ASP A 356 56.67 20.63 -0.67
CA ASP A 356 56.97 21.96 -0.13
C ASP A 356 58.06 21.93 0.95
N LEU A 357 58.04 20.92 1.84
CA LEU A 357 59.10 20.72 2.83
C LEU A 357 60.46 20.41 2.17
N ILE A 358 60.49 19.56 1.15
CA ILE A 358 61.73 19.24 0.42
C ILE A 358 62.27 20.49 -0.26
N LEU A 359 61.43 21.26 -0.96
CA LEU A 359 61.84 22.53 -1.56
C LEU A 359 62.37 23.53 -0.52
N PHE A 360 61.74 23.60 0.66
CA PHE A 360 62.20 24.44 1.75
C PHE A 360 63.62 24.06 2.21
N PHE A 361 63.89 22.79 2.49
CA PHE A 361 65.21 22.37 2.97
C PHE A 361 66.28 22.31 1.87
N ALA A 362 65.93 21.93 0.65
CA ALA A 362 66.90 21.74 -0.44
C ALA A 362 67.25 23.03 -1.18
N VAL A 363 66.33 24.00 -1.25
CA VAL A 363 66.54 25.25 -1.99
C VAL A 363 66.66 26.43 -1.03
N ARG A 364 65.67 26.61 -0.14
CA ARG A 364 65.58 27.82 0.67
C ARG A 364 66.66 27.89 1.75
N VAL A 365 66.90 26.81 2.49
CA VAL A 365 67.95 26.75 3.53
C VAL A 365 69.36 27.00 2.98
N PRO A 366 69.84 26.32 1.91
CA PRO A 366 71.15 26.62 1.35
C PRO A 366 71.22 27.98 0.65
N TYR A 367 70.14 28.45 0.02
CA TYR A 367 70.09 29.82 -0.53
C TYR A 367 70.26 30.88 0.56
N ASP A 368 69.55 30.72 1.69
CA ASP A 368 69.66 31.62 2.85
C ASP A 368 71.05 31.51 3.51
N CYS A 369 71.66 30.32 3.54
CA CYS A 369 73.02 30.10 4.05
C CYS A 369 74.10 30.74 3.14
N VAL A 370 73.95 30.62 1.82
CA VAL A 370 74.88 31.25 0.86
C VAL A 370 74.74 32.76 0.89
N THR A 371 73.52 33.30 0.98
CA THR A 371 73.31 34.76 1.04
C THR A 371 73.76 35.38 2.37
N THR A 372 73.76 34.63 3.48
CA THR A 372 74.29 35.08 4.77
C THR A 372 75.82 34.96 4.88
N MET A 373 76.48 34.12 4.07
CA MET A 373 77.94 33.97 3.99
C MET A 373 78.63 34.92 2.99
N VAL A 374 77.88 35.69 2.18
CA VAL A 374 78.44 36.75 1.32
C VAL A 374 78.54 38.07 2.11
N PRO A 375 79.75 38.61 2.34
CA PRO A 375 79.89 39.91 2.99
C PRO A 375 79.34 41.01 2.07
N LYS A 376 78.35 41.77 2.55
CA LYS A 376 77.91 43.01 1.90
C LYS A 376 79.08 43.99 1.84
N LYS A 377 79.61 44.29 0.64
CA LYS A 377 80.42 45.50 0.40
C LYS A 377 79.50 46.72 0.47
N THR A 378 79.55 47.46 1.57
CA THR A 378 78.86 48.74 1.72
C THR A 378 79.57 49.81 0.90
N THR A 379 78.91 50.39 -0.10
CA THR A 379 79.28 51.72 -0.66
C THR A 379 78.10 52.66 -0.42
N PRO A 380 78.27 53.82 0.26
CA PRO A 380 77.16 54.69 0.58
C PRO A 380 76.88 55.64 -0.59
N GLN A 381 75.74 55.50 -1.26
CA GLN A 381 75.24 56.49 -2.20
C GLN A 381 74.17 57.35 -1.53
N LYS A 382 74.49 58.63 -1.34
CA LYS A 382 73.57 59.67 -0.83
C LYS A 382 72.46 59.91 -1.85
N ILE A 383 71.21 59.66 -1.47
CA ILE A 383 70.04 60.06 -2.25
C ILE A 383 69.41 61.26 -1.54
N HIS A 384 69.42 62.40 -2.24
CA HIS A 384 68.74 63.61 -1.83
C HIS A 384 67.23 63.41 -1.99
N VAL A 385 66.49 63.46 -0.88
CA VAL A 385 65.04 63.54 -0.88
C VAL A 385 64.64 65.01 -0.88
N LYS A 386 63.89 65.43 -1.90
CA LYS A 386 63.04 66.63 -1.82
C LYS A 386 61.60 66.17 -2.04
N GLU A 387 60.80 66.35 -1.00
CA GLU A 387 59.39 66.01 -0.96
C GLU A 387 58.49 67.04 -1.66
N LEU A 388 57.26 66.57 -1.87
CA LEU A 388 55.98 67.27 -2.03
C LEU A 388 55.58 67.68 -3.45
N HIS A 389 54.65 66.94 -4.04
CA HIS A 389 53.23 67.20 -3.73
C HIS A 389 52.31 66.01 -4.06
N LYS A 390 51.34 65.84 -3.17
CA LYS A 390 50.19 64.92 -3.16
C LYS A 390 49.02 65.52 -3.95
N LYS A 391 48.12 64.64 -4.44
CA LYS A 391 46.83 64.89 -5.14
C LYS A 391 46.99 65.15 -6.66
N GLU A 392 46.12 64.72 -7.57
CA GLU A 392 44.74 64.19 -7.55
C GLU A 392 44.50 63.69 -9.00
N SER A 393 44.07 62.44 -9.23
CA SER A 393 42.69 62.09 -9.63
C SER A 393 42.25 62.37 -11.08
N TRP A 394 41.40 61.45 -11.58
CA TRP A 394 40.43 61.56 -12.69
C TRP A 394 40.98 61.39 -14.12
N MET A 395 40.57 60.34 -14.84
CA MET A 395 39.36 60.22 -15.71
C MET A 395 39.84 60.18 -17.18
N GLU A 396 39.29 59.41 -18.11
CA GLU A 396 37.87 59.10 -18.34
C GLU A 396 37.73 58.02 -19.46
N GLN A 397 36.62 57.26 -19.39
CA GLN A 397 35.70 56.84 -20.48
C GLN A 397 36.26 56.15 -21.76
N THR A 398 35.64 55.17 -22.44
CA THR A 398 34.31 54.51 -22.45
C THR A 398 34.33 53.40 -23.52
N LEU A 399 33.55 52.30 -23.34
CA LEU A 399 32.56 51.71 -24.29
C LEU A 399 32.22 50.21 -24.00
N TYR A 400 31.11 50.00 -23.27
CA TYR A 400 30.06 48.93 -23.24
C TYR A 400 30.37 47.41 -23.09
N PRO A 401 29.55 46.66 -22.32
CA PRO A 401 28.28 46.09 -22.82
C PRO A 401 27.04 46.40 -21.94
N ARG A 402 25.85 46.40 -22.57
CA ARG A 402 24.57 46.88 -22.03
C ARG A 402 23.95 46.00 -20.94
N GLU A 403 23.41 46.68 -19.93
CA GLU A 403 22.36 46.25 -18.99
C GLU A 403 21.07 45.76 -19.67
N TYR A 404 20.24 45.04 -18.90
CA TYR A 404 18.87 45.51 -18.68
C TYR A 404 18.38 45.21 -17.24
N LYS A 405 18.09 46.31 -16.53
CA LYS A 405 17.19 46.64 -15.39
C LYS A 405 16.02 45.67 -15.03
N GLU A 406 15.37 45.67 -13.86
CA GLU A 406 15.12 46.69 -12.81
C GLU A 406 14.48 46.06 -11.53
N ASN A 407 14.66 46.70 -10.35
CA ASN A 407 13.78 46.86 -9.17
C ASN A 407 13.17 45.63 -8.42
N SER A 408 12.99 45.56 -7.09
CA SER A 408 12.75 46.55 -6.02
C SER A 408 12.84 45.92 -4.60
N PHE A 409 13.18 46.74 -3.57
CA PHE A 409 12.77 46.69 -2.13
C PHE A 409 13.22 45.43 -1.30
N GLU A 410 13.60 45.44 0.00
CA GLU A 410 13.23 46.26 1.16
C GLU A 410 14.18 45.98 2.37
N ASN A 411 14.49 47.03 3.14
CA ASN A 411 14.77 47.18 4.59
C ASN A 411 15.24 46.05 5.56
N THR A 412 16.40 46.34 6.16
CA THR A 412 16.78 46.38 7.61
C THR A 412 16.61 45.21 8.62
N LYS A 413 17.71 45.10 9.40
CA LYS A 413 17.92 44.69 10.81
C LYS A 413 18.22 43.21 11.09
N SER A 414 19.48 42.97 11.49
CA SER A 414 19.93 41.79 12.24
C SER A 414 20.52 42.25 13.57
N GLY A 415 20.15 41.54 14.64
CA GLY A 415 20.44 41.86 16.03
C GLY A 415 21.83 41.41 16.51
N SER A 416 22.25 42.05 17.60
CA SER A 416 23.44 41.78 18.39
C SER A 416 23.23 40.65 19.40
N TYR A 417 24.25 39.83 19.64
CA TYR A 417 24.43 39.10 20.90
C TYR A 417 25.77 39.46 21.54
N GLU A 418 25.67 39.90 22.79
CA GLU A 418 26.75 40.29 23.69
C GLU A 418 27.08 39.11 24.61
N TYR A 419 28.36 38.82 24.83
CA TYR A 419 28.82 38.17 26.06
C TYR A 419 30.01 38.93 26.63
N ARG A 420 29.75 39.54 27.78
CA ARG A 420 30.65 40.33 28.62
C ARG A 420 31.52 39.40 29.47
N LYS A 421 32.81 39.69 29.59
CA LYS A 421 33.67 39.20 30.68
C LYS A 421 34.29 40.41 31.39
N TYR A 422 33.86 40.54 32.65
CA TYR A 422 34.35 41.31 33.79
C TYR A 422 34.42 42.82 33.67
#